data_AF-A0A1B3LV33-F1
#
_entry.id   AF-A0A1B3LV33-F1
#
_cell.length_a   1.000
_cell.length_b   1.000
_cell.length_c   1.000
_cell.angle_alpha   90.00
_cell.angle_beta   90.00
_cell.angle_gamma   90.00
#
_symmetry.space_group_name_H-M   'P 1'
#
loop_
_entity.id
_entity.type
_entity.pdbx_description
1 polymer ?
#
loop_
_entity_poly.entity_id
_entity_poly.type
_entity_poly.pdbx_seq_one_letter_code
_entity_poly.pdbx_strand_id
1 'polypeptide(L)'
;MKASLISAACLAVAAPFATAQNKPATKPAAPAAEVTLVCEAVYLPARTTWTRTVGIAYDKKRVRAVQIDGVPVYTFAIQETMILTAVDNERIQIDTAAQTWSSDFRGQATAQGRCERQ
;
A
#
# COMPACT_ATOMS: atom_id res chain seq x y z
N MET A 1 -58.34 58.92 -28.43
CA MET A 1 -58.80 57.87 -27.50
C MET A 1 -57.83 56.69 -27.57
N LYS A 2 -57.36 56.25 -26.40
CA LYS A 2 -56.69 54.99 -26.06
C LYS A 2 -55.25 54.75 -26.56
N ALA A 3 -54.34 54.94 -25.61
CA ALA A 3 -52.99 54.39 -25.51
C ALA A 3 -53.00 52.87 -25.31
N SER A 4 -51.86 52.23 -25.61
CA SER A 4 -51.25 51.23 -24.73
C SER A 4 -49.77 50.99 -25.09
N LEU A 5 -48.91 51.33 -24.12
CA LEU A 5 -47.49 50.99 -24.01
C LEU A 5 -47.35 49.57 -23.47
N ILE A 6 -46.39 48.77 -23.95
CA ILE A 6 -45.75 47.74 -23.12
C ILE A 6 -44.24 47.71 -23.45
N SER A 7 -43.45 48.19 -22.49
CA SER A 7 -41.99 48.07 -22.43
C SER A 7 -41.58 46.62 -22.16
N ALA A 8 -40.61 46.11 -22.92
CA ALA A 8 -39.91 44.86 -22.60
C ALA A 8 -38.64 45.18 -21.79
N ALA A 9 -38.52 44.53 -20.64
CA ALA A 9 -37.48 44.73 -19.64
C ALA A 9 -36.13 44.12 -20.03
N CYS A 10 -35.03 44.85 -19.75
CA CYS A 10 -33.66 44.37 -19.80
C CYS A 10 -33.41 43.26 -18.77
N LEU A 11 -33.00 42.08 -19.22
CA LEU A 11 -32.39 41.04 -18.39
C LEU A 11 -30.88 41.29 -18.31
N ALA A 12 -30.41 41.83 -17.19
CA ALA A 12 -28.99 41.91 -16.86
C ALA A 12 -28.49 40.53 -16.41
N VAL A 13 -27.62 39.91 -17.20
CA VAL A 13 -26.93 38.68 -16.84
C VAL A 13 -25.75 39.02 -15.92
N ALA A 14 -25.90 38.75 -14.63
CA ALA A 14 -24.79 38.79 -13.68
C ALA A 14 -24.00 37.47 -13.80
N ALA A 15 -22.79 37.55 -14.36
CA ALA A 15 -21.84 36.43 -14.35
C ALA A 15 -21.22 36.31 -12.94
N PRO A 16 -21.23 35.12 -12.30
CA PRO A 16 -20.49 34.93 -11.08
C PRO A 16 -18.99 34.83 -11.39
N PHE A 17 -18.21 35.72 -10.77
CA PHE A 17 -16.76 35.63 -10.73
C PHE A 17 -16.36 34.33 -10.01
N ALA A 18 -15.94 33.32 -10.76
CA ALA A 18 -15.31 32.13 -10.20
C ALA A 18 -13.91 32.52 -9.70
N THR A 19 -13.73 32.53 -8.38
CA THR A 19 -12.42 32.67 -7.76
C THR A 19 -11.62 31.40 -8.01
N ALA A 20 -10.63 31.49 -8.90
CA ALA A 20 -9.64 30.43 -9.11
C ALA A 20 -8.84 30.24 -7.81
N GLN A 21 -9.19 29.21 -7.04
CA GLN A 21 -8.40 28.79 -5.89
C GLN A 21 -7.11 28.14 -6.38
N ASN A 22 -6.00 28.86 -6.28
CA ASN A 22 -4.66 28.31 -6.46
C ASN A 22 -4.39 27.25 -5.38
N LYS A 23 -4.68 25.99 -5.69
CA LYS A 23 -4.32 24.85 -4.86
C LYS A 23 -2.79 24.68 -4.94
N PRO A 24 -2.06 24.68 -3.81
CA PRO A 24 -0.61 24.47 -3.84
C PRO A 24 -0.30 23.14 -4.50
N ALA A 25 0.59 23.13 -5.49
CA ALA A 25 1.06 21.91 -6.13
C ALA A 25 1.70 21.01 -5.06
N THR A 26 1.09 19.84 -4.83
CA THR A 26 1.67 18.83 -3.94
C THR A 26 2.96 18.34 -4.55
N LYS A 27 4.10 18.65 -3.91
CA LYS A 27 5.42 18.15 -4.30
C LYS A 27 5.38 16.61 -4.32
N PRO A 28 5.79 15.95 -5.42
CA PRO A 28 5.89 14.49 -5.45
C PRO A 28 6.75 14.01 -4.28
N ALA A 29 6.23 13.07 -3.50
CA ALA A 29 7.01 12.45 -2.43
C ALA A 29 8.26 11.79 -3.04
N ALA A 30 9.39 11.93 -2.36
CA ALA A 30 10.63 11.27 -2.78
C ALA A 30 10.39 9.75 -2.92
N PRO A 31 11.01 9.08 -3.91
CA PRO A 31 10.85 7.65 -4.08
C PRO A 31 11.28 6.93 -2.81
N ALA A 32 10.42 6.03 -2.31
CA ALA A 32 10.76 5.18 -1.19
C ALA A 32 11.92 4.26 -1.59
N ALA A 33 12.86 4.03 -0.67
CA ALA A 33 13.85 2.98 -0.86
C ALA A 33 13.14 1.62 -0.81
N GLU A 34 13.56 0.68 -1.64
CA GLU A 34 12.98 -0.65 -1.68
C GLU A 34 14.03 -1.68 -1.25
N VAL A 35 13.58 -2.65 -0.47
CA VAL A 35 14.37 -3.80 -0.02
C VAL A 35 13.65 -5.05 -0.47
N THR A 36 14.37 -5.95 -1.12
CA THR A 36 13.84 -7.27 -1.48
C THR A 36 14.52 -8.33 -0.64
N LEU A 37 13.72 -9.19 -0.01
CA LEU A 37 14.19 -10.44 0.59
C LEU A 37 13.70 -11.62 -0.25
N VAL A 38 14.56 -12.57 -0.52
CA VAL A 38 14.21 -13.86 -1.13
C VAL A 38 14.32 -14.92 -0.04
N CYS A 39 13.23 -15.61 0.26
CA CYS A 39 13.12 -16.55 1.36
C CYS A 39 12.85 -17.98 0.86
N GLU A 40 13.64 -18.95 1.30
CA GLU A 40 13.40 -20.37 1.02
C GLU A 40 12.54 -20.99 2.13
N ALA A 41 11.22 -20.93 1.99
CA ALA A 41 10.29 -21.41 3.00
C ALA A 41 9.97 -22.90 2.80
N VAL A 42 10.28 -23.72 3.81
CA VAL A 42 9.98 -25.15 3.83
C VAL A 42 8.63 -25.37 4.51
N TYR A 43 7.63 -25.81 3.75
CA TYR A 43 6.28 -26.08 4.22
C TYR A 43 6.13 -27.52 4.74
N LEU A 44 5.69 -27.65 5.98
CA LEU A 44 5.37 -28.90 6.65
C LEU A 44 3.84 -29.09 6.76
N PRO A 45 3.33 -30.34 6.74
CA PRO A 45 4.07 -31.61 6.76
C PRO A 45 4.52 -32.11 5.38
N ALA A 46 4.13 -31.45 4.29
CA ALA A 46 4.44 -31.89 2.93
C ALA A 46 5.95 -31.86 2.56
N ARG A 47 6.78 -31.18 3.37
CA ARG A 47 8.23 -30.97 3.15
C ARG A 47 8.53 -30.38 1.77
N THR A 48 7.67 -29.48 1.32
CA THR A 48 7.84 -28.79 0.03
C THR A 48 8.49 -27.44 0.29
N THR A 49 9.56 -27.13 -0.44
CA THR A 49 10.21 -25.81 -0.37
C THR A 49 9.64 -24.90 -1.44
N TRP A 50 9.17 -23.72 -1.04
CA TRP A 50 8.76 -22.65 -1.93
C TRP A 50 9.62 -21.40 -1.71
N THR A 51 10.13 -20.83 -2.80
CA THR A 51 10.82 -19.54 -2.76
C THR A 51 9.78 -18.43 -2.69
N ARG A 52 9.79 -17.67 -1.59
CA ARG A 52 8.92 -16.51 -1.35
C ARG A 52 9.73 -15.23 -1.54
N THR A 53 9.13 -14.19 -2.09
CA THR A 53 9.75 -12.87 -2.22
C THR A 53 9.04 -11.87 -1.31
N VAL A 54 9.81 -11.05 -0.58
CA VAL A 54 9.28 -9.99 0.28
C VAL A 54 9.80 -8.65 -0.24
N GLY A 55 8.90 -7.83 -0.78
CA GLY A 55 9.18 -6.45 -1.15
C GLY A 55 8.84 -5.50 -0.01
N ILE A 56 9.78 -4.66 0.42
CA ILE A 56 9.62 -3.74 1.55
C ILE A 56 9.95 -2.32 1.08
N ALA A 57 8.95 -1.45 1.00
CA ALA A 57 9.15 -0.04 0.72
C ALA A 57 9.35 0.74 2.03
N TYR A 58 10.40 1.57 2.09
CA TYR A 58 10.83 2.31 3.29
C TYR A 58 11.18 3.76 2.96
N ASP A 59 10.68 4.72 3.75
CA ASP A 59 10.88 6.16 3.51
C ASP A 59 11.98 6.81 4.37
N LYS A 60 12.93 6.01 4.87
CA LYS A 60 13.96 6.40 5.85
C LYS A 60 13.44 6.66 7.28
N LYS A 61 12.13 6.56 7.51
CA LYS A 61 11.53 6.69 8.83
C LYS A 61 10.77 5.43 9.22
N ARG A 62 9.95 4.90 8.31
CA ARG A 62 9.09 3.73 8.58
C ARG A 62 8.83 2.93 7.31
N VAL A 63 8.45 1.66 7.50
CA VAL A 63 7.95 0.81 6.42
C VAL A 63 6.63 1.39 5.92
N ARG A 64 6.49 1.48 4.61
CA ARG A 64 5.36 2.13 3.91
C ARG A 64 4.48 1.14 3.17
N ALA A 65 5.07 0.07 2.67
CA ALA A 65 4.37 -1.02 2.01
C ALA A 65 5.17 -2.30 2.19
N VAL A 66 4.44 -3.41 2.22
CA VAL A 66 4.99 -4.76 2.18
C VAL A 66 4.26 -5.51 1.07
N GLN A 67 5.01 -6.29 0.29
CA GLN A 67 4.48 -7.19 -0.72
C GLN A 67 5.04 -8.59 -0.50
N ILE A 68 4.21 -9.60 -0.66
CA ILE A 68 4.61 -11.01 -0.64
C ILE A 68 4.36 -11.57 -2.02
N ASP A 69 5.41 -12.05 -2.68
CA ASP A 69 5.37 -12.60 -4.05
C ASP A 69 4.75 -11.63 -5.08
N GLY A 70 5.01 -10.33 -4.90
CA GLY A 70 4.45 -9.26 -5.73
C GLY A 70 2.99 -8.89 -5.40
N VAL A 71 2.38 -9.52 -4.39
CA VAL A 71 1.05 -9.17 -3.90
C VAL A 71 1.17 -8.19 -2.74
N PRO A 72 0.62 -6.97 -2.84
CA PRO A 72 0.60 -6.04 -1.72
C PRO A 72 -0.26 -6.57 -0.58
N VAL A 73 0.30 -6.58 0.64
CA VAL A 73 -0.44 -7.05 1.81
C VAL A 73 -1.47 -5.99 2.22
N TYR A 74 -2.66 -6.45 2.63
CA TYR A 74 -3.72 -5.54 3.06
C TYR A 74 -3.34 -4.73 4.30
N THR A 75 -2.68 -5.38 5.26
CA THR A 75 -2.16 -4.74 6.47
C THR A 75 -0.89 -5.44 6.95
N PHE A 76 -0.05 -4.70 7.65
CA PHE A 76 1.12 -5.23 8.34
C PHE A 76 1.36 -4.45 9.63
N ALA A 77 1.98 -5.10 10.60
CA ALA A 77 2.51 -4.48 11.80
C ALA A 77 4.02 -4.65 11.86
N ILE A 78 4.69 -3.68 12.47
CA ILE A 78 6.12 -3.76 12.76
C ILE A 78 6.29 -3.91 14.27
N GLN A 79 6.95 -4.99 14.68
CA GLN A 79 7.35 -5.22 16.06
C GLN A 79 8.86 -5.39 16.09
N GLU A 80 9.57 -4.32 16.45
CA GLU A 80 11.05 -4.26 16.36
C GLU A 80 11.54 -4.58 14.93
N THR A 81 12.17 -5.73 14.73
CA THR A 81 12.67 -6.20 13.43
C THR A 81 11.68 -7.10 12.69
N MET A 82 10.58 -7.47 13.35
CA MET A 82 9.55 -8.35 12.83
C MET A 82 8.51 -7.60 12.01
N ILE A 83 8.27 -8.06 10.80
CA ILE A 83 7.09 -7.73 10.01
C ILE A 83 6.06 -8.82 10.25
N LEU A 84 4.88 -8.44 10.74
CA LEU A 84 3.74 -9.32 10.96
C LEU A 84 2.66 -9.00 9.92
N THR A 85 2.25 -9.99 9.13
CA THR A 85 1.25 -9.79 8.08
C THR A 85 0.49 -11.09 7.78
N ALA A 86 -0.43 -11.04 6.82
CA ALA A 86 -1.12 -12.21 6.32
C ALA A 86 -1.49 -12.07 4.84
N VAL A 87 -1.41 -13.18 4.10
CA VAL A 87 -1.84 -13.32 2.71
C VAL A 87 -2.51 -14.67 2.56
N ASP A 88 -3.67 -14.76 1.88
CA ASP A 88 -4.35 -16.02 1.55
C ASP A 88 -4.57 -17.00 2.72
N ASN A 89 -4.92 -16.49 3.91
CA ASN A 89 -5.02 -17.23 5.18
C ASN A 89 -3.70 -17.73 5.78
N GLU A 90 -2.57 -17.44 5.16
CA GLU A 90 -1.25 -17.62 5.75
C GLU A 90 -0.93 -16.46 6.68
N ARG A 91 -0.67 -16.74 7.96
CA ARG A 91 -0.12 -15.76 8.91
C ARG A 91 1.40 -15.79 8.78
N ILE A 92 2.01 -14.67 8.43
CA ILE A 92 3.41 -14.59 8.06
C ILE A 92 4.15 -13.67 9.02
N GLN A 93 5.33 -14.10 9.43
CA GLN A 93 6.28 -13.36 10.26
C GLN A 93 7.63 -13.34 9.54
N ILE A 94 8.18 -12.15 9.35
CA ILE A 94 9.49 -11.96 8.72
C ILE A 94 10.39 -11.21 9.69
N ASP A 95 11.46 -11.85 10.16
CA ASP A 95 12.51 -11.16 10.90
C ASP A 95 13.49 -10.54 9.91
N THR A 96 13.50 -9.23 9.81
CA THR A 96 14.37 -8.52 8.87
C THR A 96 15.82 -8.43 9.32
N ALA A 97 16.09 -8.63 10.61
CA ALA A 97 17.45 -8.63 11.16
C ALA A 97 18.06 -10.04 11.12
N ALA A 98 17.32 -11.05 11.56
CA ALA A 98 17.76 -12.45 11.46
C ALA A 98 17.64 -13.01 10.03
N GLN A 99 16.91 -12.31 9.16
CA GLN A 99 16.59 -12.73 7.80
C GLN A 99 15.93 -14.12 7.79
N THR A 100 14.80 -14.23 8.47
CA THR A 100 14.05 -15.49 8.57
C THR A 100 12.58 -15.30 8.23
N TRP A 101 11.99 -16.35 7.68
CA TRP A 101 10.56 -16.51 7.42
C TRP A 101 9.99 -17.52 8.40
N SER A 102 8.84 -17.21 8.97
CA SER A 102 7.99 -18.16 9.70
C SER A 102 6.53 -17.92 9.36
N SER A 103 5.76 -18.97 9.10
CA SER A 103 4.35 -18.84 8.79
C SER A 103 3.49 -20.02 9.21
N ASP A 104 2.19 -19.76 9.32
CA ASP A 104 1.16 -20.74 9.64
C ASP A 104 -0.08 -20.52 8.80
N PHE A 105 -0.47 -21.54 8.03
CA PHE A 105 -1.68 -21.60 7.22
C PHE A 105 -2.87 -22.08 8.07
N ARG A 106 -3.13 -21.36 9.17
CA ARG A 106 -4.18 -21.66 10.17
C ARG A 106 -4.18 -23.12 10.62
N GLY A 107 -3.00 -23.68 10.89
CA GLY A 107 -2.82 -25.05 11.37
C GLY A 107 -2.86 -26.14 10.30
N GLN A 108 -3.09 -25.81 9.01
CA GLN A 108 -3.03 -26.80 7.92
C GLN A 108 -1.59 -27.08 7.48
N ALA A 109 -0.76 -26.04 7.49
CA ALA A 109 0.66 -26.13 7.18
C ALA A 109 1.41 -25.04 7.94
N THR A 110 2.66 -25.30 8.28
CA THR A 110 3.59 -24.29 8.79
C THR A 110 4.78 -24.20 7.87
N ALA A 111 5.40 -23.02 7.77
CA ALA A 111 6.63 -22.86 7.01
C ALA A 111 7.69 -22.14 7.82
N GLN A 112 8.94 -22.52 7.60
CA GLN A 112 10.12 -21.88 8.16
C GLN A 112 11.18 -21.79 7.07
N GLY A 113 11.93 -20.69 7.04
CA GLY A 113 12.90 -20.47 5.97
C GLY A 113 13.95 -19.42 6.30
N ARG A 114 15.09 -19.53 5.62
CA ARG A 114 16.08 -18.45 5.58
C ARG A 114 15.69 -17.46 4.49
N CYS A 115 15.94 -16.18 4.74
CA CYS A 115 15.84 -15.12 3.77
C CYS A 115 17.21 -14.54 3.45
N GLU A 116 17.35 -14.02 2.25
CA GLU A 116 18.55 -13.32 1.78
C GLU A 116 18.14 -12.00 1.16
N ARG A 117 18.88 -10.95 1.49
CA ARG A 117 18.64 -9.62 0.92
C ARG A 117 19.27 -9.55 -0.47
N GLN A 118 18.49 -9.09 -1.44
CA GLN A 118 18.94 -8.79 -2.80
C GLN A 118 19.27 -7.30 -2.95
#